data_AF-A0A0C3QFM9-F1
#
_entry.id   AF-A0A0C3QFM9-F1
#
_cell.length_a   1.000
_cell.length_b   1.000
_cell.length_c   1.000
_cell.angle_alpha   90.00
_cell.angle_beta   90.00
_cell.angle_gamma   90.00
#
_symmetry.space_group_name_H-M   'P 1'
#
loop_
_entity.id
_entity.type
_entity.pdbx_description
1 polymer ?
#
loop_
_entity_poly.entity_id
_entity_poly.type
_entity_poly.pdbx_seq_one_letter_code
_entity_poly.pdbx_strand_id
1 'polypeptide(L)'
;MRFSVTVLFAASLASAYTIGKPVSTWFDNVTACGQTCYANTSASPCNATDMACQCMNLNYITALATCVSSSCSVQDAQAAQAVAVATCQTAGINLTNPVPACAAPCDQIASSTCTDPNDGACPCKDTTYIQAVDTCFKSSCQVQDITTAETAGAALCRAYGVDISSTVPAA
;
A
#
# COMPACT_ATOMS: atom_id res chain seq x y z
N MET A 1 -9.16 -54.17 -0.09
CA MET A 1 -9.47 -53.08 0.85
C MET A 1 -8.61 -51.87 0.48
N ARG A 2 -9.23 -50.82 -0.09
CA ARG A 2 -8.59 -49.51 -0.25
C ARG A 2 -9.67 -48.48 0.07
N PHE A 3 -9.48 -47.77 1.18
CA PHE A 3 -10.35 -46.71 1.64
C PHE A 3 -10.01 -45.44 0.85
N SER A 4 -11.02 -44.82 0.24
CA SER A 4 -10.92 -43.47 -0.31
C SER A 4 -12.02 -42.65 0.34
N VAL A 5 -11.64 -41.85 1.33
CA VAL A 5 -12.51 -40.81 1.93
C VAL A 5 -12.09 -39.49 1.28
N THR A 6 -12.90 -39.02 0.33
CA THR A 6 -12.80 -37.68 -0.23
C THR A 6 -13.50 -36.71 0.73
N VAL A 7 -12.71 -35.84 1.36
CA VAL A 7 -13.24 -34.72 2.16
C VAL A 7 -13.64 -33.60 1.20
N LEU A 8 -14.95 -33.39 1.03
CA LEU A 8 -15.52 -32.22 0.38
C LEU A 8 -15.52 -31.06 1.37
N PHE A 9 -14.58 -30.12 1.24
CA PHE A 9 -14.70 -28.81 1.85
C PHE A 9 -15.64 -27.95 0.99
N ALA A 10 -16.93 -27.97 1.32
CA ALA A 10 -17.85 -26.93 0.90
C ALA A 10 -17.61 -25.69 1.77
N ALA A 11 -16.78 -24.76 1.28
CA ALA A 11 -16.75 -23.41 1.85
C ALA A 11 -17.93 -22.63 1.26
N SER A 12 -19.03 -22.58 2.00
CA SER A 12 -20.14 -21.66 1.75
C SER A 12 -19.67 -20.23 1.98
N LEU A 13 -19.29 -19.54 0.91
CA LEU A 13 -19.12 -18.09 0.87
C LEU A 13 -20.52 -17.44 0.87
N ALA A 14 -21.10 -17.28 2.05
CA ALA A 14 -22.21 -16.37 2.26
C ALA A 14 -21.73 -15.25 3.20
N SER A 15 -21.00 -14.29 2.64
CA SER A 15 -20.73 -13.02 3.31
C SER A 15 -21.46 -11.93 2.56
N ALA A 16 -22.57 -11.52 3.15
CA ALA A 16 -23.42 -10.44 2.67
C ALA A 16 -22.60 -9.14 2.52
N TYR A 17 -22.58 -8.59 1.32
CA TYR A 17 -22.15 -7.22 1.07
C TYR A 17 -23.14 -6.28 1.75
N THR A 18 -22.75 -5.69 2.88
CA THR A 18 -23.45 -4.53 3.44
C THR A 18 -22.73 -3.27 2.96
N ILE A 19 -23.44 -2.55 2.09
CA ILE A 19 -23.11 -1.20 1.64
C ILE A 19 -23.23 -0.26 2.83
N GLY A 20 -22.18 0.54 3.09
CA GLY A 20 -22.20 1.66 4.02
C GLY A 20 -21.55 1.40 5.38
N LYS A 21 -20.22 1.39 5.45
CA LYS A 21 -19.48 1.73 6.68
C LYS A 21 -18.41 2.78 6.35
N PRO A 22 -18.28 3.83 7.18
CA PRO A 22 -17.21 4.81 7.02
C PRO A 22 -15.85 4.11 7.14
N VAL A 23 -14.87 4.64 6.42
CA VAL A 23 -13.52 4.12 6.11
C VAL A 23 -12.60 3.82 7.31
N SER A 24 -13.10 3.64 8.53
CA SER A 24 -12.29 3.37 9.73
C SER A 24 -12.42 1.96 10.33
N THR A 25 -13.07 1.00 9.65
CA THR A 25 -13.36 -0.34 10.19
C THR A 25 -12.56 -1.49 9.54
N TRP A 26 -11.51 -1.21 8.75
CA TRP A 26 -10.79 -2.26 8.02
C TRP A 26 -10.12 -3.28 8.96
N PHE A 27 -9.77 -2.86 10.18
CA PHE A 27 -9.24 -3.72 11.25
C PHE A 27 -10.33 -4.38 12.13
N ASP A 28 -11.62 -4.15 11.91
CA ASP A 28 -12.71 -4.79 12.68
C ASP A 28 -12.73 -6.32 12.48
N ASN A 29 -12.17 -6.80 11.36
CA ASN A 29 -12.03 -8.23 11.04
C ASN A 29 -10.67 -8.82 11.48
N VAL A 30 -9.81 -8.02 12.12
CA VAL A 30 -8.59 -8.48 12.77
C VAL A 30 -8.89 -8.68 14.25
N THR A 31 -8.20 -9.61 14.88
CA THR A 31 -8.32 -9.81 16.32
C THR A 31 -7.89 -8.57 17.09
N ALA A 32 -8.36 -8.47 18.34
CA ALA A 32 -8.11 -7.30 19.21
C ALA A 32 -6.62 -6.93 19.32
N CYS A 33 -5.72 -7.91 19.17
CA CYS A 33 -4.28 -7.66 19.15
C CYS A 33 -3.85 -6.77 17.97
N GLY A 34 -4.25 -7.10 16.74
CA GLY A 34 -3.88 -6.30 15.57
C GLY A 34 -4.49 -4.89 15.60
N GLN A 35 -5.71 -4.75 16.14
CA GLN A 35 -6.33 -3.44 16.38
C GLN A 35 -5.52 -2.58 17.36
N THR A 36 -5.01 -3.19 18.43
CA THR A 36 -4.16 -2.50 19.41
C THR A 36 -2.85 -2.04 18.77
N CYS A 37 -2.22 -2.88 17.94
CA CYS A 37 -1.02 -2.49 17.21
C CYS A 37 -1.29 -1.35 16.22
N TYR A 38 -2.40 -1.41 15.47
CA TYR A 38 -2.81 -0.35 14.56
C TYR A 38 -2.99 0.99 15.29
N ALA A 39 -3.74 1.00 16.39
CA ALA A 39 -4.03 2.21 17.16
C ALA A 39 -2.77 2.86 17.79
N ASN A 40 -1.74 2.07 18.08
CA ASN A 40 -0.50 2.55 18.70
C ASN A 40 0.61 2.85 17.69
N THR A 41 0.40 2.58 16.39
CA THR A 41 1.39 2.83 15.35
C THR A 41 1.08 4.12 14.62
N SER A 42 2.01 5.07 14.64
CA SER A 42 1.84 6.35 13.94
C SER A 42 1.97 6.18 12.43
N ALA A 43 0.92 6.52 11.70
CA ALA A 43 0.90 6.61 10.24
C ALA A 43 1.48 7.93 9.70
N SER A 44 1.83 8.87 10.57
CA SER A 44 2.35 10.18 10.18
C SER A 44 3.54 10.04 9.20
N PRO A 45 3.58 10.84 8.13
CA PRO A 45 2.75 12.01 7.82
C PRO A 45 1.41 11.69 7.12
N CYS A 46 1.06 10.43 6.89
CA CYS A 46 -0.19 10.06 6.24
C CYS A 46 -1.41 10.37 7.12
N ASN A 47 -2.49 10.82 6.50
CA ASN A 47 -3.78 10.95 7.17
C ASN A 47 -4.33 9.56 7.54
N ALA A 48 -5.05 9.47 8.66
CA ALA A 48 -5.75 8.26 9.10
C ALA A 48 -6.70 7.66 8.03
N THR A 49 -7.23 8.47 7.10
CA THR A 49 -8.09 7.99 6.01
C THR A 49 -7.37 7.79 4.67
N ASP A 50 -6.09 8.17 4.56
CA ASP A 50 -5.30 8.01 3.34
C ASP A 50 -4.63 6.64 3.33
N MET A 51 -5.42 5.62 3.01
CA MET A 51 -4.96 4.22 3.00
C MET A 51 -3.81 4.00 2.02
N ALA A 52 -3.85 4.62 0.84
CA ALA A 52 -2.77 4.48 -0.14
C ALA A 52 -1.44 5.00 0.44
N CYS A 53 -1.44 6.18 1.08
CA CYS A 53 -0.26 6.72 1.76
C CYS A 53 0.22 5.78 2.89
N GLN A 54 -0.69 5.29 3.73
CA GLN A 54 -0.33 4.35 4.80
C GLN A 54 0.32 3.08 4.24
N CYS A 55 -0.19 2.56 3.13
CA CYS A 55 0.33 1.39 2.43
C CYS A 55 1.68 1.62 1.73
N MET A 56 2.11 2.87 1.55
CA MET A 56 3.42 3.22 1.01
C MET A 56 4.38 3.78 2.09
N ASN A 57 3.90 3.99 3.31
CA ASN A 57 4.71 4.44 4.44
C ASN A 57 5.46 3.27 5.07
N LEU A 58 6.69 3.04 4.61
CA LEU A 58 7.55 1.94 5.08
C LEU A 58 7.81 1.98 6.59
N ASN A 59 7.94 3.16 7.18
CA ASN A 59 8.16 3.31 8.62
C ASN A 59 6.92 2.82 9.40
N TYR A 60 5.73 3.23 8.94
CA TYR A 60 4.46 2.79 9.51
C TYR A 60 4.26 1.28 9.36
N ILE A 61 4.42 0.73 8.15
CA ILE A 61 4.23 -0.70 7.88
C ILE A 61 5.20 -1.55 8.69
N THR A 62 6.46 -1.13 8.76
CA THR A 62 7.49 -1.86 9.51
C THR A 62 7.16 -1.86 11.00
N ALA A 63 6.85 -0.69 11.58
CA ALA A 63 6.48 -0.58 12.99
C ALA A 63 5.22 -1.40 13.33
N LEU A 64 4.20 -1.35 12.47
CA LEU A 64 2.97 -2.13 12.63
C LEU A 64 3.27 -3.64 12.57
N ALA A 65 4.04 -4.08 11.58
CA ALA A 65 4.43 -5.48 11.44
C ALA A 65 5.27 -5.98 12.62
N THR A 66 6.18 -5.13 13.15
CA THR A 66 6.95 -5.44 14.37
C THR A 66 6.04 -5.57 15.58
N CYS A 67 5.05 -4.69 15.76
CA CYS A 67 4.08 -4.82 16.85
C CYS A 67 3.29 -6.12 16.73
N VAL A 68 2.73 -6.39 15.55
CA VAL A 68 1.90 -7.58 15.31
C VAL A 68 2.69 -8.86 15.52
N SER A 69 3.91 -8.94 15.00
CA SER A 69 4.75 -10.14 15.13
C SER A 69 5.28 -10.38 16.56
N SER A 70 5.44 -9.33 17.36
CA SER A 70 5.93 -9.45 18.75
C SER A 70 4.83 -9.63 19.78
N SER A 71 3.61 -9.13 19.51
CA SER A 71 2.54 -9.03 20.50
C SER A 71 1.36 -9.96 20.21
N CYS A 72 1.21 -10.45 18.98
CA CYS A 72 0.07 -11.25 18.57
C CYS A 72 0.44 -12.73 18.36
N SER A 73 -0.56 -13.61 18.41
CA SER A 73 -0.36 -15.00 18.00
C SER A 73 -0.02 -15.09 16.52
N VAL A 74 0.55 -16.22 16.08
CA VAL A 74 0.85 -16.44 14.66
C VAL A 74 -0.43 -16.36 13.81
N GLN A 75 -1.54 -16.87 14.31
CA GLN A 75 -2.85 -16.82 13.64
C GLN A 75 -3.35 -15.39 13.49
N ASP A 76 -3.22 -14.58 14.54
CA ASP A 76 -3.57 -13.16 14.51
C ASP A 76 -2.69 -12.37 13.54
N ALA A 77 -1.39 -12.67 13.51
CA ALA A 77 -0.45 -12.03 12.61
C ALA A 77 -0.77 -12.35 11.13
N GLN A 78 -1.13 -13.59 10.83
CA GLN A 78 -1.57 -13.99 9.49
C GLN A 78 -2.88 -13.30 9.08
N ALA A 79 -3.85 -13.22 10.00
CA ALA A 79 -5.10 -12.51 9.75
C ALA A 79 -4.87 -11.01 9.51
N ALA A 80 -4.03 -10.37 10.32
CA ALA A 80 -3.66 -8.96 10.17
C ALA A 80 -2.96 -8.70 8.83
N GLN A 81 -2.05 -9.59 8.41
CA GLN A 81 -1.40 -9.49 7.11
C GLN A 81 -2.40 -9.60 5.95
N ALA A 82 -3.32 -10.57 6.00
CA ALA A 82 -4.34 -10.75 4.96
C ALA A 82 -5.24 -9.50 4.84
N VAL A 83 -5.63 -8.92 5.97
CA VAL A 83 -6.42 -7.68 6.01
C VAL A 83 -5.62 -6.50 5.45
N ALA A 84 -4.34 -6.34 5.82
CA ALA A 84 -3.48 -5.28 5.31
C ALA A 84 -3.36 -5.36 3.77
N VAL A 85 -3.09 -6.56 3.23
CA VAL A 85 -3.02 -6.80 1.78
C VAL A 85 -4.33 -6.43 1.10
N ALA A 86 -5.48 -6.91 1.60
CA ALA A 86 -6.78 -6.63 1.01
C ALA A 86 -7.14 -5.12 1.07
N THR A 87 -6.79 -4.46 2.17
CA THR A 87 -7.04 -3.02 2.37
C THR A 87 -6.20 -2.19 1.41
N CYS A 88 -4.90 -2.47 1.31
CA CYS A 88 -4.03 -1.78 0.37
C CYS A 88 -4.46 -2.02 -1.08
N GLN A 89 -4.84 -3.26 -1.42
CA GLN A 89 -5.34 -3.58 -2.76
C GLN A 89 -6.59 -2.76 -3.10
N THR A 90 -7.49 -2.57 -2.14
CA THR A 90 -8.69 -1.72 -2.31
C THR A 90 -8.34 -0.24 -2.47
N ALA A 91 -7.24 0.21 -1.85
CA ALA A 91 -6.69 1.55 -2.01
C ALA A 91 -5.85 1.73 -3.30
N GLY A 92 -5.81 0.72 -4.18
CA GLY A 92 -5.03 0.74 -5.42
C GLY A 92 -3.55 0.39 -5.26
N ILE A 93 -3.12 -0.06 -4.08
CA ILE A 93 -1.73 -0.42 -3.79
C ILE A 93 -1.60 -1.95 -3.65
N ASN A 94 -0.86 -2.57 -4.56
CA ASN A 94 -0.44 -3.96 -4.39
C ASN A 94 0.84 -3.98 -3.55
N LEU A 95 0.78 -4.38 -2.28
CA LEU A 95 1.95 -4.39 -1.39
C LEU A 95 3.11 -5.28 -1.89
N THR A 96 2.83 -6.27 -2.73
CA THR A 96 3.87 -7.14 -3.30
C THR A 96 4.53 -6.49 -4.52
N ASN A 97 3.75 -5.78 -5.34
CA ASN A 97 4.20 -5.12 -6.56
C ASN A 97 3.53 -3.74 -6.67
N PRO A 98 3.96 -2.75 -5.87
CA PRO A 98 3.26 -1.46 -5.76
C PRO A 98 3.35 -0.64 -7.04
N VAL A 99 4.39 -0.87 -7.84
CA VAL A 99 4.60 -0.26 -9.15
C VAL A 99 4.54 -1.37 -10.21
N PRO A 100 3.77 -1.20 -11.31
CA PRO A 100 3.71 -2.17 -12.40
C PRO A 100 5.07 -2.41 -13.06
N ALA A 101 5.29 -3.62 -13.58
CA ALA A 101 6.57 -4.00 -14.19
C ALA A 101 6.99 -3.10 -15.38
N CYS A 102 6.03 -2.55 -16.13
CA CYS A 102 6.31 -1.63 -17.22
C CYS A 102 6.94 -0.30 -16.75
N ALA A 103 6.71 0.08 -15.49
CA ALA A 103 7.24 1.30 -14.89
C ALA A 103 8.59 1.09 -14.19
N ALA A 104 9.04 -0.15 -14.00
CA ALA A 104 10.33 -0.46 -13.37
C ALA A 104 11.55 0.24 -14.02
N PRO A 105 11.64 0.43 -15.35
CA PRO A 105 12.74 1.18 -15.95
C PRO A 105 12.78 2.66 -15.54
N CYS A 106 11.65 3.23 -15.13
CA CYS A 106 11.54 4.64 -14.76
C CYS A 106 12.24 4.95 -13.42
N ASP A 107 12.52 3.94 -12.59
CA ASP A 107 13.30 4.08 -11.36
C ASP A 107 14.77 4.45 -11.61
N GLN A 108 15.25 4.31 -12.85
CA GLN A 108 16.60 4.71 -13.24
C GLN A 108 16.72 6.22 -13.49
N ILE A 109 15.61 6.94 -13.50
CA ILE A 109 15.62 8.40 -13.55
C ILE A 109 16.16 8.88 -12.21
N ALA A 110 17.20 9.73 -12.25
CA ALA A 110 17.76 10.34 -11.05
C ALA A 110 17.29 11.79 -10.94
N SER A 111 17.00 12.23 -9.71
CA SER A 111 16.88 13.66 -9.45
C SER A 111 18.24 14.33 -9.63
N SER A 112 18.25 15.48 -10.29
CA SER A 112 19.46 16.28 -10.47
C SER A 112 19.79 17.17 -9.27
N THR A 113 18.87 17.28 -8.32
CA THR A 113 18.95 18.22 -7.18
C THR A 113 19.15 17.51 -5.84
N CYS A 114 18.89 16.20 -5.78
CA CYS A 114 19.02 15.40 -4.56
C CYS A 114 20.39 14.72 -4.47
N THR A 115 21.13 15.06 -3.41
CA THR A 115 22.48 14.54 -3.16
C THR A 115 22.54 13.52 -2.03
N ASP A 116 21.55 13.51 -1.14
CA ASP A 116 21.43 12.50 -0.08
C ASP A 116 20.54 11.34 -0.57
N PRO A 117 21.09 10.12 -0.75
CA PRO A 117 20.32 8.96 -1.18
C PRO A 117 19.29 8.49 -0.12
N ASN A 118 19.35 9.02 1.12
CA ASN A 118 18.40 8.67 2.18
C ASN A 118 17.26 9.68 2.31
N ASP A 119 17.33 10.83 1.63
CA ASP A 119 16.26 11.82 1.64
C ASP A 119 15.19 11.46 0.60
N GLY A 120 14.30 10.54 0.96
CA GLY A 120 13.18 10.15 0.10
C GLY A 120 12.17 11.29 -0.15
N ALA A 121 12.18 12.36 0.64
CA ALA A 121 11.35 13.53 0.41
C ALA A 121 11.93 14.43 -0.69
N CYS A 122 13.24 14.43 -0.90
CA CYS A 122 13.90 15.29 -1.87
C CYS A 122 13.43 15.02 -3.31
N PRO A 123 13.45 13.78 -3.85
CA PRO A 123 12.98 13.52 -5.20
C PRO A 123 11.52 13.95 -5.40
N CYS A 124 10.67 13.78 -4.38
CA CYS A 124 9.28 14.24 -4.40
C CYS A 124 9.11 15.76 -4.51
N LYS A 125 10.10 16.55 -4.12
CA LYS A 125 10.10 18.02 -4.26
C LYS A 125 10.72 18.48 -5.58
N ASP A 126 11.46 17.62 -6.27
CA ASP A 126 12.02 17.92 -7.59
C ASP A 126 10.94 17.72 -8.66
N THR A 127 10.26 18.80 -9.03
CA THR A 127 9.18 18.76 -10.02
C THR A 127 9.65 18.26 -11.39
N THR A 128 10.91 18.51 -11.75
CA THR A 128 11.48 18.06 -13.04
C THR A 128 11.65 16.55 -13.03
N TYR A 129 12.16 16.00 -11.92
CA TYR A 129 12.22 14.56 -11.70
C TYR A 129 10.84 13.92 -11.76
N ILE A 130 9.87 14.46 -11.02
CA ILE A 130 8.50 13.93 -10.98
C ILE A 130 7.84 13.92 -12.37
N GLN A 131 8.00 15.00 -13.14
CA GLN A 131 7.49 15.07 -14.51
C GLN A 131 8.20 14.10 -15.47
N ALA A 132 9.51 13.88 -15.29
CA ALA A 132 10.26 12.91 -16.09
C ALA A 132 9.80 11.48 -15.81
N VAL A 133 9.58 11.13 -14.54
CA VAL A 133 9.03 9.82 -14.13
C VAL A 133 7.62 9.62 -14.69
N ASP A 134 6.74 10.62 -14.55
CA ASP A 134 5.39 10.60 -15.11
C ASP A 134 5.38 10.40 -16.64
N THR A 135 6.24 11.15 -17.35
CA THR A 135 6.42 10.98 -18.79
C THR A 135 6.90 9.56 -19.14
N CYS A 136 7.81 9.01 -18.33
CA CYS A 136 8.29 7.65 -18.50
C CYS A 136 7.15 6.63 -18.33
N PHE A 137 6.31 6.76 -17.30
CA PHE A 137 5.13 5.92 -17.11
C PHE A 137 4.21 5.98 -18.33
N LYS A 138 3.87 7.19 -18.79
CA LYS A 138 2.99 7.42 -19.95
C LYS A 138 3.53 6.83 -21.26
N SER A 139 4.85 6.74 -21.39
CA SER A 139 5.49 6.13 -22.56
C SER A 139 5.65 4.61 -22.49
N SER A 140 5.69 4.04 -21.27
CA SER A 140 6.07 2.65 -21.04
C SER A 140 4.89 1.74 -20.70
N CYS A 141 3.78 2.30 -20.20
CA CYS A 141 2.69 1.57 -19.59
C CYS A 141 1.35 1.81 -20.30
N GLN A 142 0.39 0.89 -20.09
CA GLN A 142 -1.01 1.10 -20.49
C GLN A 142 -1.73 2.00 -19.47
N VAL A 143 -2.86 2.60 -19.86
CA VAL A 143 -3.63 3.55 -19.03
C VAL A 143 -3.85 3.04 -17.60
N GLN A 144 -4.28 1.79 -17.42
CA GLN A 144 -4.52 1.22 -16.09
C GLN A 144 -3.22 1.08 -15.26
N ASP A 145 -2.10 0.74 -15.90
CA ASP A 145 -0.80 0.66 -15.24
C ASP A 145 -0.25 2.05 -14.91
N ILE A 146 -0.50 3.05 -15.77
CA ILE A 146 -0.15 4.46 -15.49
C ILE A 146 -0.90 4.93 -14.24
N THR A 147 -2.22 4.74 -14.17
CA THR A 147 -3.01 5.10 -12.98
C THR A 147 -2.47 4.42 -11.71
N THR A 148 -2.07 3.15 -11.82
CA THR A 148 -1.50 2.40 -10.69
C THR A 148 -0.14 2.98 -10.27
N ALA A 149 0.75 3.26 -11.22
CA ALA A 149 2.07 3.82 -10.96
C ALA A 149 1.99 5.25 -10.37
N GLU A 150 1.12 6.10 -10.92
CA GLU A 150 0.86 7.46 -10.40
C GLU A 150 0.28 7.41 -8.99
N THR A 151 -0.68 6.51 -8.73
CA THR A 151 -1.27 6.33 -7.39
C THR A 151 -0.22 5.93 -6.37
N ALA A 152 0.64 4.95 -6.70
CA ALA A 152 1.71 4.49 -5.83
C ALA A 152 2.78 5.56 -5.61
N GLY A 153 3.21 6.25 -6.66
CA GLY A 153 4.20 7.33 -6.57
C GLY A 153 3.70 8.51 -5.73
N ALA A 154 2.46 8.95 -5.95
CA ALA A 154 1.86 10.02 -5.15
C ALA A 154 1.69 9.60 -3.69
N ALA A 155 1.25 8.37 -3.42
CA ALA A 155 1.15 7.84 -2.07
C ALA A 155 2.50 7.75 -1.36
N LEU A 156 3.56 7.32 -2.06
CA LEU A 156 4.92 7.30 -1.54
C LEU A 156 5.41 8.71 -1.18
N CYS A 157 5.20 9.69 -2.05
CA CYS A 157 5.58 11.07 -1.74
C CYS A 157 4.82 11.63 -0.55
N ARG A 158 3.53 11.32 -0.42
CA ARG A 158 2.75 11.70 0.77
C ARG A 158 3.27 11.01 2.03
N ALA A 159 3.79 9.78 1.94
CA ALA A 159 4.45 9.10 3.06
C ALA A 159 5.77 9.78 3.49
N TYR A 160 6.40 10.55 2.61
CA TYR A 160 7.50 11.46 2.93
C TYR A 160 7.04 12.89 3.28
N GLY A 161 5.73 13.13 3.33
CA GLY A 161 5.15 14.43 3.68
C GLY A 161 5.11 15.43 2.53
N VAL A 162 5.18 14.97 1.28
CA VAL A 162 5.16 15.80 0.07
C VAL A 162 3.94 15.46 -0.78
N ASP A 163 3.13 16.48 -1.09
CA ASP A 163 2.02 16.35 -2.04
C ASP A 163 2.47 16.77 -3.44
N ILE A 164 2.33 15.87 -4.41
CA ILE A 164 2.72 16.08 -5.82
C ILE A 164 1.51 16.25 -6.76
N SER A 165 0.30 16.37 -6.23
CA SER A 165 -0.94 16.46 -7.02
C SER A 165 -0.99 17.68 -7.97
N SER A 166 -0.25 18.75 -7.66
CA SER A 166 -0.10 19.90 -8.56
C SER A 166 0.91 19.67 -9.70
N THR A 167 1.72 18.63 -9.62
CA THR A 167 2.84 18.36 -10.53
C THR A 167 2.49 17.29 -11.56
N VAL A 168 1.71 16.29 -11.16
CA VAL A 168 1.26 15.19 -12.03
C VAL A 168 -0.27 15.24 -12.15
N PRO A 169 -0.83 15.57 -13.33
CA PRO A 169 -2.26 15.42 -13.58
C PRO A 169 -2.62 13.94 -13.54
N ALA A 170 -3.71 13.59 -12.85
CA ALA A 170 -4.22 12.22 -12.84
C ALA A 170 -4.52 11.73 -14.27
N ALA A 171 -4.02 10.53 -14.60
CA ALA A 171 -4.28 9.84 -15.87
C ALA A 171 -5.74 9.39 -16.06
#